data_AF-A0A1P8WPU4-F1
#
_entry.id   AF-A0A1P8WPU4-F1
#
_cell.length_a   1.000
_cell.length_b   1.000
_cell.length_c   1.000
_cell.angle_alpha   90.00
_cell.angle_beta   90.00
_cell.angle_gamma   90.00
#
_symmetry.space_group_name_H-M   'P 1'
#
loop_
_entity.id
_entity.type
_entity.pdbx_description
1 polymer ?
#
loop_
_entity_poly.entity_id
_entity_poly.type
_entity_poly.pdbx_seq_one_letter_code
_entity_poly.pdbx_strand_id
1 'polypeptide(L)'
;MSSKGAAASLIPELFRFGLYKPTQGRMVRQVTFLAIAMVVAFGCFSLSVGLLGGQTQPIRVGVPLAVGLAVCWVAFRVVNIPQFADFLISVESELEKVVWPGRKQVMQSTVVVIVTMLFLGLFLFGVDLVWRWFFSLINFIDYE
;
A
#
# COMPACT_ATOMS: atom_id res chain seq x y z
N MET A 1 10.64 38.70 4.00
CA MET A 1 9.45 38.81 3.11
C MET A 1 9.83 38.29 1.73
N SER A 2 9.39 37.09 1.34
CA SER A 2 8.95 36.74 -0.03
C SER A 2 8.62 35.23 -0.06
N SER A 3 7.50 34.86 0.58
CA SER A 3 6.84 33.56 0.37
C SER A 3 6.00 33.60 -0.91
N LYS A 4 6.58 34.10 -2.01
CA LYS A 4 5.91 34.16 -3.31
C LYS A 4 6.61 33.19 -4.26
N GLY A 5 6.01 32.02 -4.46
CA GLY A 5 6.26 31.26 -5.70
C GLY A 5 6.11 29.75 -5.67
N ALA A 6 6.16 29.07 -4.53
CA ALA A 6 6.19 27.59 -4.53
C ALA A 6 4.89 26.92 -5.03
N ALA A 7 3.75 27.60 -4.91
CA ALA A 7 2.45 27.13 -5.36
C ALA A 7 1.99 27.72 -6.72
N ALA A 8 2.78 28.62 -7.32
CA ALA A 8 2.28 29.51 -8.38
C ALA A 8 2.31 28.93 -9.81
N SER A 9 2.70 27.67 -10.04
CA SER A 9 2.68 27.14 -11.41
C SER A 9 2.44 25.63 -11.57
N LEU A 10 1.66 24.99 -10.69
CA LEU A 10 1.26 23.59 -10.93
C LEU A 10 0.43 23.44 -12.22
N ILE A 11 -0.45 24.41 -12.51
CA ILE A 11 -1.34 24.37 -13.68
C ILE A 11 -0.55 24.55 -14.99
N PRO A 12 0.35 25.54 -15.16
CA PRO A 12 1.23 25.65 -16.33
C PRO A 12 2.18 24.46 -16.51
N GLU A 13 2.69 23.86 -15.42
CA GLU A 13 3.55 22.67 -15.50
C GLU A 13 2.78 21.42 -15.94
N LEU A 14 1.50 21.33 -15.59
CA LEU A 14 0.58 20.30 -16.08
C LEU A 14 0.38 20.32 -17.61
N PHE A 15 0.82 21.38 -18.31
CA PHE A 15 0.83 21.51 -19.77
C PHE A 15 2.24 21.52 -20.40
N ARG A 16 3.32 21.40 -19.62
CA ARG A 16 4.68 21.26 -20.18
C ARG A 16 4.95 19.82 -20.60
N PHE A 17 5.31 19.63 -21.87
CA PHE A 17 5.62 18.34 -22.49
C PHE A 17 7.09 17.88 -22.29
N GLY A 18 7.90 18.65 -21.57
CA GLY A 18 9.29 18.30 -21.31
C GLY A 18 9.43 17.20 -20.26
N LEU A 19 10.16 16.13 -20.58
CA LEU A 19 10.55 15.12 -19.61
C LEU A 19 11.62 15.71 -18.68
N TYR A 20 11.27 15.91 -17.42
CA TYR A 20 12.23 16.33 -16.39
C TYR A 20 13.12 15.14 -16.00
N LYS A 21 14.45 15.33 -16.09
CA LYS A 21 15.52 14.37 -15.76
C LYS A 21 15.20 12.90 -16.13
N PRO A 22 15.17 12.54 -17.42
CA PRO A 22 14.65 11.25 -17.88
C PRO A 22 15.47 10.02 -17.45
N THR A 23 16.72 10.21 -17.00
CA THR A 23 17.64 9.12 -16.63
C THR A 23 17.60 8.74 -15.15
N GLN A 24 17.06 9.59 -14.27
CA GLN A 24 16.99 9.38 -12.82
C GLN A 24 15.55 9.05 -12.37
N GLY A 25 15.36 8.20 -11.36
CA GLY A 25 14.02 7.87 -10.86
C GLY A 25 13.22 6.96 -11.78
N ARG A 26 13.84 6.30 -12.77
CA ARG A 26 13.11 5.59 -13.83
C ARG A 26 12.27 4.45 -13.29
N MET A 27 12.85 3.62 -12.41
CA MET A 27 12.15 2.47 -11.85
C MET A 27 11.01 2.91 -10.93
N VAL A 28 11.27 3.86 -10.03
CA VAL A 28 10.25 4.37 -9.12
C VAL A 28 9.09 5.02 -9.87
N ARG A 29 9.35 5.84 -10.89
CA ARG A 29 8.30 6.46 -11.72
C ARG A 29 7.44 5.43 -12.45
N GLN A 30 8.07 4.41 -13.04
CA GLN A 30 7.34 3.33 -13.73
C GLN A 30 6.51 2.52 -12.74
N VAL A 31 7.06 2.19 -11.56
CA VAL A 31 6.35 1.43 -10.52
C VAL A 31 5.18 2.23 -9.96
N THR A 32 5.35 3.52 -9.67
CA THR A 32 4.25 4.38 -9.19
C THR A 32 3.14 4.51 -10.24
N PHE A 33 3.50 4.71 -11.52
CA PHE A 33 2.52 4.74 -12.60
C PHE A 33 1.77 3.41 -12.73
N LEU A 34 2.48 2.29 -12.69
CA LEU A 34 1.90 0.95 -12.78
C LEU A 34 0.99 0.66 -11.59
N ALA A 35 1.39 1.03 -10.36
CA ALA A 35 0.56 0.92 -9.17
C ALA A 35 -0.74 1.71 -9.29
N ILE A 36 -0.68 2.96 -9.75
CA ILE A 36 -1.87 3.78 -9.98
C ILE A 36 -2.74 3.13 -11.07
N ALA A 37 -2.15 2.66 -12.17
CA ALA A 37 -2.88 2.01 -13.25
C ALA A 37 -3.59 0.73 -12.79
N MET A 38 -2.99 -0.07 -11.92
CA MET A 38 -3.64 -1.27 -11.34
C MET A 38 -4.83 -0.90 -10.46
N VAL A 39 -4.68 0.12 -9.61
CA VAL A 39 -5.78 0.61 -8.76
C VAL A 39 -6.92 1.15 -9.62
N VAL A 40 -6.61 1.91 -10.68
CA VAL A 40 -7.59 2.44 -11.63
C VAL A 40 -8.28 1.31 -12.38
N ALA A 41 -7.55 0.31 -12.84
CA ALA A 41 -8.11 -0.86 -13.51
C ALA A 41 -9.08 -1.63 -12.60
N PHE A 42 -8.69 -1.85 -11.33
CA PHE A 42 -9.55 -2.48 -10.34
C PHE A 42 -10.79 -1.63 -10.03
N GLY A 43 -10.63 -0.31 -9.90
CA GLY A 43 -11.74 0.63 -9.71
C GLY A 43 -12.71 0.65 -10.88
N CYS A 44 -12.21 0.63 -12.12
CA CYS A 44 -13.03 0.56 -13.33
C CYS A 44 -13.76 -0.79 -13.44
N PHE A 45 -13.09 -1.89 -13.08
CA PHE A 45 -13.70 -3.21 -13.02
C PHE A 45 -14.84 -3.26 -11.99
N SER A 46 -14.57 -2.77 -10.77
CA SER A 46 -15.55 -2.68 -9.68
C SER A 46 -16.76 -1.81 -10.06
N LEU A 47 -16.53 -0.67 -10.72
CA LEU A 47 -17.58 0.21 -11.21
C LEU A 47 -18.46 -0.47 -12.28
N SER A 48 -17.86 -1.24 -13.19
CA SER A 48 -18.58 -1.92 -14.29
C SER A 48 -19.42 -3.12 -13.82
N VAL A 49 -18.98 -3.81 -12.77
CA VAL A 49 -19.64 -5.00 -12.21
C VAL A 49 -20.66 -4.63 -11.14
N GLY A 50 -20.35 -3.64 -10.30
CA GLY A 50 -21.22 -3.17 -9.23
C GLY A 50 -22.28 -2.18 -9.71
N LEU A 51 -21.92 -0.90 -9.74
CA LEU A 51 -22.87 0.21 -9.95
C LEU A 51 -23.50 0.20 -11.35
N LEU A 52 -22.74 -0.18 -12.39
CA LEU A 52 -23.20 -0.20 -13.77
C LEU A 52 -23.66 -1.59 -14.26
N GLY A 53 -23.76 -2.58 -13.36
CA GLY A 53 -24.08 -3.97 -13.71
C GLY A 53 -25.46 -4.16 -14.35
N GLY A 54 -26.44 -3.33 -14.00
CA GLY A 54 -27.81 -3.37 -14.55
C GLY A 54 -28.10 -2.39 -15.70
N GLN A 55 -27.10 -1.64 -16.16
CA GLN A 55 -27.25 -0.61 -17.20
C GLN A 55 -27.04 -1.18 -18.62
N THR A 56 -27.37 -0.40 -19.64
CA THR A 56 -27.17 -0.79 -21.04
C THR A 56 -25.69 -1.06 -21.36
N GLN A 57 -25.43 -2.03 -22.24
CA GLN A 57 -24.08 -2.45 -22.66
C GLN A 57 -23.11 -1.29 -23.00
N PRO A 58 -23.50 -0.25 -23.76
CA PRO A 58 -22.58 0.85 -24.07
C PRO A 58 -22.20 1.69 -22.84
N ILE A 59 -23.09 1.88 -21.87
CA ILE A 59 -22.81 2.66 -20.67
C ILE A 59 -21.94 1.87 -19.69
N ARG A 60 -22.21 0.56 -19.56
CA ARG A 60 -21.48 -0.35 -18.67
C ARG A 60 -19.98 -0.44 -19.00
N VAL A 61 -19.61 -0.37 -20.27
CA VAL A 61 -18.21 -0.45 -20.73
C VAL A 61 -17.63 0.92 -21.05
N GLY A 62 -18.42 1.80 -21.66
CA GLY A 62 -17.96 3.12 -22.11
C GLY A 62 -17.57 4.05 -20.97
N VAL A 63 -18.36 4.09 -19.89
CA VAL A 63 -18.09 4.99 -18.76
C VAL A 63 -16.83 4.59 -17.99
N PRO A 64 -16.65 3.32 -17.56
CA PRO A 64 -15.41 2.92 -16.89
C PRO A 64 -14.18 3.07 -17.76
N LEU A 65 -14.29 2.82 -19.07
CA LEU A 65 -13.16 2.94 -20.00
C LEU A 65 -12.74 4.41 -20.19
N ALA A 66 -13.70 5.32 -20.38
CA ALA A 66 -13.42 6.75 -20.50
C ALA A 66 -12.79 7.31 -19.21
N VAL A 67 -13.33 6.94 -18.04
CA VAL A 67 -12.78 7.33 -16.74
C VAL A 67 -11.39 6.74 -16.55
N GLY A 68 -11.18 5.47 -16.86
CA GLY A 68 -9.88 4.81 -16.76
C GLY A 68 -8.81 5.49 -17.61
N LEU A 69 -9.12 5.82 -18.87
CA LEU A 69 -8.20 6.55 -19.75
C LEU A 69 -7.88 7.95 -19.23
N ALA A 70 -8.89 8.70 -18.77
CA ALA A 70 -8.71 10.04 -18.22
C ALA A 70 -7.81 10.01 -16.97
N VAL A 71 -8.05 9.07 -16.05
CA VAL A 71 -7.24 8.95 -14.82
C VAL A 71 -5.83 8.44 -15.13
N CYS A 72 -5.66 7.48 -16.04
CA CYS A 72 -4.33 7.05 -16.49
C CYS A 72 -3.53 8.19 -17.13
N TRP A 73 -4.18 9.04 -17.93
CA TRP A 73 -3.56 10.23 -18.50
C TRP A 73 -3.13 11.22 -17.41
N VAL A 74 -4.02 11.53 -16.47
CA VAL A 74 -3.70 12.43 -15.35
C VAL A 74 -2.57 11.86 -14.50
N ALA A 75 -2.59 10.55 -14.21
CA ALA A 75 -1.54 9.87 -13.46
C ALA A 75 -0.18 9.98 -14.17
N PHE A 76 -0.12 9.75 -15.49
CA PHE A 76 1.09 9.94 -16.27
C PHE A 76 1.61 11.38 -16.19
N ARG A 77 0.70 12.37 -16.20
CA ARG A 77 1.11 13.79 -16.09
C ARG A 77 1.65 14.08 -14.69
N VAL A 78 0.93 13.71 -13.64
CA VAL A 78 1.33 13.96 -12.24
C VAL A 78 2.69 13.34 -11.91
N VAL A 79 2.94 12.10 -12.35
CA VAL A 79 4.22 11.39 -12.12
C VAL A 79 5.41 12.10 -12.79
N ASN A 80 5.17 12.89 -13.84
CA ASN A 80 6.19 13.57 -14.63
C ASN A 80 6.38 15.05 -14.27
N ILE A 81 5.64 15.60 -13.31
CA ILE A 81 5.82 16.97 -12.80
C ILE A 81 7.17 17.05 -12.04
N PRO A 82 7.98 18.10 -12.21
CA PRO A 82 9.32 18.19 -11.62
C PRO A 82 9.33 18.06 -10.09
N GLN A 83 8.36 18.67 -9.38
CA GLN A 83 8.26 18.58 -7.92
C GLN A 83 8.06 17.12 -7.44
N PHE A 84 7.16 16.38 -8.09
CA PHE A 84 6.89 15.00 -7.73
C PHE A 84 8.00 14.05 -8.21
N ALA A 85 8.59 14.33 -9.38
CA ALA A 85 9.72 13.56 -9.90
C ALA A 85 10.96 13.69 -9.00
N ASP A 86 11.30 14.89 -8.52
CA ASP A 86 12.41 15.08 -7.56
C ASP A 86 12.13 14.36 -6.23
N PHE A 87 10.88 14.32 -5.76
CA PHE A 87 10.49 13.50 -4.60
C PHE A 87 10.72 12.00 -4.86
N LEU A 88 10.26 11.46 -5.99
CA LEU A 88 10.46 10.04 -6.33
C LEU A 88 11.94 9.68 -6.47
N ILE A 89 12.77 10.58 -7.01
CA ILE A 89 14.23 10.40 -7.07
C ILE A 89 14.82 10.35 -5.66
N SER A 90 14.37 11.24 -4.75
CA SER A 90 14.83 11.20 -3.36
C SER A 90 14.45 9.90 -2.65
N VAL A 91 13.24 9.38 -2.88
CA VAL A 91 12.78 8.11 -2.33
C VAL A 91 13.60 6.94 -2.89
N GLU A 92 13.90 6.93 -4.19
CA GLU A 92 14.80 5.93 -4.79
C GLU A 92 16.15 5.91 -4.06
N SER A 93 16.76 7.08 -3.85
CA SER A 93 18.04 7.19 -3.16
C SER A 93 18.00 6.78 -1.68
N GLU A 94 16.84 6.90 -1.03
CA GLU A 94 16.67 6.47 0.36
C GLU A 94 16.41 4.96 0.45
N LEU A 95 15.68 4.40 -0.52
CA LEU A 95 15.45 2.96 -0.64
C LEU A 95 16.75 2.20 -0.93
N GLU A 96 17.67 2.77 -1.69
CA GLU A 96 19.01 2.19 -1.93
C GLU A 96 19.83 2.06 -0.63
N LYS A 97 19.55 2.87 0.39
CA LYS A 97 20.22 2.78 1.70
C LYS A 97 19.63 1.66 2.58
N VAL A 98 18.45 1.15 2.24
CA VAL A 98 17.80 0.09 3.01
C VAL A 98 18.47 -1.25 2.72
N VAL A 99 19.23 -1.74 3.68
CA VAL A 99 19.81 -3.08 3.65
C VAL A 99 18.75 -4.11 4.03
N TRP A 100 18.17 -4.76 3.02
CA TRP A 100 17.20 -5.84 3.25
C TRP A 100 17.89 -7.07 3.86
N PRO A 101 17.36 -7.61 4.97
CA PRO A 101 17.95 -8.77 5.62
C PRO A 101 17.88 -9.99 4.70
N GLY A 102 18.95 -10.80 4.70
CA GLY A 102 18.98 -12.05 3.95
C GLY A 102 17.91 -13.03 4.43
N ARG A 103 17.41 -13.91 3.54
CA ARG A 103 16.34 -14.89 3.85
C ARG A 103 16.61 -15.70 5.13
N LYS A 104 17.87 -16.09 5.36
CA LYS A 104 18.29 -16.83 6.56
C LYS A 104 18.09 -16.04 7.85
N GLN A 105 18.42 -14.74 7.84
CA GLN A 105 18.31 -13.87 9.02
C GLN A 105 16.85 -13.61 9.37
N VAL A 106 15.99 -13.43 8.36
CA VAL A 106 14.54 -13.31 8.55
C VAL A 106 13.99 -14.60 9.17
N MET A 107 14.34 -15.77 8.63
CA MET A 107 13.88 -17.04 9.19
C MET A 107 14.36 -17.26 10.63
N GLN A 108 15.63 -16.96 10.94
CA GLN A 108 16.17 -17.10 12.29
C GLN A 108 15.41 -16.22 13.29
N SER A 109 15.13 -14.97 12.92
CA SER A 109 14.40 -14.03 13.77
C SER A 109 12.95 -14.48 14.00
N THR A 110 12.26 -14.91 12.94
CA THR A 110 10.88 -15.39 13.03
C THR A 110 10.77 -16.69 13.84
N VAL A 111 11.71 -17.63 13.69
CA VAL A 111 11.72 -18.89 14.45
C VAL A 111 11.85 -18.62 15.94
N VAL A 112 12.74 -17.70 16.34
CA VAL A 112 12.89 -17.30 17.76
C VAL A 112 11.56 -16.78 18.30
N VAL A 113 10.91 -15.85 17.58
CA VAL A 113 9.62 -15.28 18.00
C VAL A 113 8.55 -16.36 18.13
N ILE A 114 8.42 -17.27 17.15
CA ILE A 114 7.44 -18.37 17.19
C ILE A 114 7.68 -19.26 18.41
N VAL A 115 8.93 -19.65 18.67
CA VAL A 115 9.29 -20.48 19.83
C VAL A 115 8.97 -19.76 21.13
N THR A 116 9.30 -18.47 21.25
CA THR A 116 8.99 -17.67 22.44
C THR A 116 7.47 -17.54 22.67
N MET A 117 6.69 -17.28 21.63
CA MET A 117 5.22 -17.20 21.75
C MET A 117 4.60 -18.55 22.13
N LEU A 118 5.09 -19.65 21.54
CA LEU A 118 4.64 -21.00 21.87
C LEU A 118 4.96 -21.34 23.33
N PHE A 119 6.18 -21.05 23.79
CA PHE A 119 6.58 -21.26 25.17
C PHE A 119 5.72 -20.46 26.15
N LEU A 120 5.49 -19.16 25.91
CA LEU A 120 4.59 -18.36 26.74
C LEU A 120 3.16 -18.91 26.72
N GLY A 121 2.65 -19.31 25.56
CA GLY A 121 1.31 -19.89 25.42
C GLY A 121 1.16 -21.19 26.21
N LEU A 122 2.14 -22.09 26.14
CA LEU A 122 2.16 -23.32 26.94
C LEU A 122 2.27 -23.04 28.44
N PHE A 123 3.07 -22.05 28.84
CA PHE A 123 3.19 -21.65 30.23
C PHE A 123 1.86 -21.15 30.78
N LEU A 124 1.19 -20.23 30.07
CA LEU A 124 -0.12 -19.71 30.46
C LEU A 124 -1.16 -20.83 30.50
N PHE A 125 -1.17 -21.72 29.50
CA PHE A 125 -2.07 -22.87 29.50
C PHE A 125 -1.83 -23.79 30.71
N GLY A 126 -0.57 -24.02 31.09
CA GLY A 126 -0.24 -24.77 32.30
C GLY A 126 -0.76 -24.10 33.57
N VAL A 127 -0.61 -22.78 33.68
CA VAL A 127 -1.15 -21.99 34.78
C VAL A 127 -2.68 -22.06 34.82
N ASP A 128 -3.35 -21.96 33.67
CA ASP A 128 -4.81 -22.11 33.56
C ASP A 128 -5.30 -23.49 34.03
N LEU A 129 -4.57 -24.57 33.69
CA LEU A 129 -4.89 -25.91 34.18
C LEU A 129 -4.74 -26.02 35.70
N VAL A 130 -3.69 -25.43 36.27
CA VAL A 130 -3.48 -25.39 37.73
C VAL A 130 -4.60 -24.63 38.42
N TRP A 131 -4.97 -23.45 37.90
CA TRP A 131 -6.10 -22.67 38.43
C TRP A 131 -7.42 -23.43 38.35
N ARG A 132 -7.71 -24.08 37.20
CA ARG A 132 -8.92 -24.91 37.04
C ARG A 132 -8.99 -26.03 38.07
N TRP A 133 -7.88 -26.75 38.28
CA TRP A 133 -7.81 -27.82 39.28
C TRP A 133 -8.00 -27.29 40.70
N PHE A 134 -7.33 -26.17 41.03
CA PHE A 134 -7.42 -25.53 42.34
C PHE A 134 -8.85 -25.03 42.64
N PHE A 135 -9.52 -24.40 41.68
CA PHE A 135 -10.90 -23.94 41.86
C PHE A 135 -11.92 -25.09 41.91
N SER A 136 -11.67 -26.21 41.22
CA SER A 136 -12.49 -27.42 41.34
C SER A 136 -12.39 -28.04 42.75
N LEU A 137 -11.22 -28.05 43.38
CA LEU A 137 -11.06 -28.52 44.77
C LEU A 137 -11.87 -27.70 45.78
N ILE A 138 -12.03 -26.40 45.53
CA ILE A 138 -12.79 -25.47 46.38
C ILE A 138 -14.32 -25.60 46.11
N ASN A 139 -14.75 -26.46 45.17
CA ASN A 139 -16.16 -26.62 44.75
C ASN A 139 -16.78 -25.31 44.25
N PHE A 140 -15.98 -24.34 43.79
CA PHE A 140 -16.49 -23.06 43.30
C PHE A 140 -17.04 -23.17 41.87
N ILE A 141 -16.56 -24.13 41.08
CA ILE A 141 -16.90 -24.30 39.66
C ILE A 141 -18.21 -25.08 39.45
N ASP A 142 -18.74 -25.76 40.47
CA ASP A 142 -19.98 -26.57 40.38
C ASP A 142 -21.28 -25.78 40.70
N TYR A 143 -21.23 -24.44 40.72
CA TYR A 143 -22.43 -23.60 40.82
C TYR A 143 -22.87 -23.14 39.42
N GLU A 144 -23.71 -24.00 38.81
CA GLU A 144 -24.41 -23.93 37.51
C GLU A 144 -23.59 -24.22 36.23
#